data_AF-A0AA38N3Z5-F1
#
_entry.id   AF-A0AA38N3Z5-F1
#
_cell.length_a   1.000
_cell.length_b   1.000
_cell.length_c   1.000
_cell.angle_alpha   90.00
_cell.angle_beta   90.00
_cell.angle_gamma   90.00
#
_symmetry.space_group_name_H-M   'P 1'
#
loop_
_entity.id
_entity.type
_entity.pdbx_description
1 polymer ?
#
loop_
_entity_poly.entity_id
_entity_poly.type
_entity_poly.pdbx_seq_one_letter_code
_entity_poly.pdbx_strand_id
1 'polypeptide(L)'
;LRLRHQGLLNYTEKLSALLSPIRRLADNILSLIFVLCCEDNMLTHNWRYAHTLTISSVCPRWRQLAISNPALRSNLTIDSQDDNDHTESVLALYLTRSKTYSLSLGL
;
A
#
# COMPACT_ATOMS: atom_id res chain seq x y z
N LEU A 1 -35.14 -22.80 9.38
CA LEU A 1 -35.01 -21.43 9.94
C LEU A 1 -33.55 -20.95 10.05
N ARG A 2 -32.63 -21.70 10.69
CA ARG A 2 -31.20 -21.31 10.82
C ARG A 2 -30.44 -21.15 9.49
N LEU A 3 -30.61 -22.08 8.54
CA LEU A 3 -29.94 -22.03 7.23
C LEU A 3 -30.29 -20.78 6.42
N ARG A 4 -31.55 -20.32 6.51
CA ARG A 4 -32.03 -19.11 5.82
C ARG A 4 -31.46 -17.84 6.46
N HIS A 5 -31.34 -17.81 7.79
CA HIS A 5 -30.72 -16.72 8.53
C HIS A 5 -29.22 -16.62 8.22
N GLN A 6 -28.52 -17.74 8.15
CA GLN A 6 -27.10 -17.80 7.81
C GLN A 6 -26.84 -17.37 6.34
N GLY A 7 -27.74 -17.73 5.42
CA GLY A 7 -27.70 -17.25 4.04
C GLY A 7 -27.88 -15.73 3.93
N LEU A 8 -28.80 -15.15 4.70
CA LEU A 8 -28.99 -13.70 4.77
C LEU A 8 -27.76 -12.99 5.35
N LEU A 9 -27.17 -13.51 6.44
CA LEU A 9 -25.95 -12.95 7.03
C LEU A 9 -24.77 -12.97 6.05
N ASN A 10 -24.51 -14.09 5.38
CA ASN A 10 -23.46 -14.20 4.37
C ASN A 10 -23.70 -13.26 3.17
N TYR A 11 -24.96 -13.04 2.79
CA TYR A 11 -25.32 -12.10 1.74
C TYR A 11 -25.09 -10.65 2.18
N THR A 12 -25.49 -10.29 3.41
CA THR A 12 -25.24 -8.96 3.98
C THR A 12 -23.74 -8.70 4.17
N GLU A 13 -22.94 -9.69 4.53
CA GLU A 13 -21.49 -9.56 4.67
C GLU A 13 -20.84 -9.26 3.32
N LYS A 14 -21.21 -9.99 2.26
CA LYS A 14 -20.76 -9.73 0.89
C LYS A 14 -21.16 -8.34 0.40
N LEU A 15 -22.38 -7.89 0.71
CA LEU A 15 -22.82 -6.53 0.39
C LEU A 15 -22.11 -5.47 1.26
N SER A 16 -21.82 -5.76 2.52
CA SER A 16 -21.11 -4.85 3.43
C SER A 16 -19.69 -4.60 2.95
N ALA A 17 -19.04 -5.62 2.37
CA ALA A 17 -17.79 -5.46 1.68
C ALA A 17 -17.97 -4.41 0.57
N LEU A 18 -18.95 -4.57 -0.32
CA LEU A 18 -19.22 -3.61 -1.42
C LEU A 18 -19.56 -2.19 -0.93
N LEU A 19 -20.20 -2.09 0.24
CA LEU A 19 -20.56 -0.82 0.90
C LEU A 19 -19.46 -0.27 1.81
N SER A 20 -18.31 -0.94 1.89
CA SER A 20 -17.17 -0.52 2.72
C SER A 20 -16.87 0.97 2.49
N PRO A 21 -16.79 1.78 3.56
CA PRO A 21 -16.49 3.20 3.46
C PRO A 21 -15.26 3.50 2.59
N ILE A 22 -14.29 2.59 2.58
CA ILE A 22 -13.04 2.69 1.82
C ILE A 22 -13.25 2.62 0.30
N ARG A 23 -14.32 1.96 -0.17
CA ARG A 23 -14.71 1.95 -1.58
C ARG A 23 -15.46 3.22 -1.98
N ARG A 24 -16.12 3.88 -1.03
CA ARG A 24 -16.89 5.13 -1.24
C ARG A 24 -16.02 6.39 -1.18
N LEU A 25 -14.84 6.28 -0.57
CA LEU A 25 -13.90 7.38 -0.49
C LEU A 25 -13.45 7.78 -1.89
N ALA A 26 -13.29 9.07 -2.18
CA ALA A 26 -12.77 9.53 -3.46
C ALA A 26 -11.24 9.32 -3.56
N ASP A 27 -10.73 9.18 -4.77
CA ASP A 27 -9.31 8.88 -5.01
C ASP A 27 -8.36 9.96 -4.46
N ASN A 28 -8.78 11.23 -4.48
CA ASN A 28 -8.01 12.34 -3.91
C ASN A 28 -7.85 12.22 -2.39
N ILE A 29 -8.91 11.85 -1.67
CA ILE A 29 -8.85 11.70 -0.21
C ILE A 29 -8.03 10.46 0.15
N LEU A 30 -8.21 9.37 -0.60
CA LEU A 30 -7.43 8.16 -0.39
C LEU A 30 -5.93 8.39 -0.66
N SER A 31 -5.60 9.16 -1.70
CA SER A 31 -4.22 9.56 -1.99
C SER A 31 -3.63 10.44 -0.91
N LEU A 32 -4.42 11.36 -0.33
CA LEU A 32 -3.97 12.20 0.78
C LEU A 32 -3.65 11.37 2.03
N ILE A 33 -4.51 10.39 2.35
CA ILE A 33 -4.24 9.44 3.45
C ILE A 33 -2.93 8.71 3.21
N PHE A 34 -2.69 8.22 2.00
CA PHE A 34 -1.45 7.52 1.69
C PHE A 34 -0.22 8.40 1.89
N VAL A 35 -0.26 9.67 1.47
CA VAL A 35 0.87 10.59 1.65
C VAL A 35 1.19 10.77 3.13
N LEU A 36 0.16 10.91 3.97
CA LEU A 36 0.32 11.03 5.43
C LEU A 36 0.82 9.74 6.08
N CYS A 37 0.39 8.58 5.59
CA CYS A 37 0.77 7.28 6.16
C CYS A 37 2.12 6.75 5.67
N CYS A 38 2.66 7.28 4.57
CA CYS A 38 3.87 6.79 3.92
C CYS A 38 5.01 7.82 3.93
N GLU A 39 4.95 8.82 4.81
CA GLU A 39 6.04 9.79 5.01
C GLU A 39 7.33 9.06 5.43
N ASP A 40 7.21 8.10 6.35
CA ASP A 40 8.30 7.22 6.81
C ASP A 40 8.26 5.85 6.11
N ASN A 41 8.50 5.81 4.80
CA ASN A 41 8.53 4.56 4.02
C ASN A 41 9.94 3.94 4.02
N MET A 42 10.25 3.25 5.12
CA MET A 42 11.50 2.53 5.37
C MET A 42 11.46 1.13 4.75
N LEU A 43 12.37 0.84 3.83
CA LEU A 43 12.65 -0.53 3.40
C LEU A 43 13.58 -1.20 4.41
N THR A 44 13.00 -2.10 5.19
CA THR A 44 13.71 -2.98 6.14
C THR A 44 13.17 -4.41 5.98
N HIS A 45 13.81 -5.39 6.63
CA HIS A 45 13.30 -6.76 6.75
C HIS A 45 11.87 -6.80 7.33
N ASN A 46 11.53 -5.80 8.14
CA ASN A 46 10.20 -5.67 8.69
C ASN A 46 9.33 -4.87 7.70
N TRP A 47 8.64 -5.62 6.83
CA TRP A 47 7.65 -5.12 5.86
C TRP A 47 6.59 -4.18 6.45
N ARG A 48 6.40 -4.16 7.79
CA ARG A 48 5.51 -3.21 8.47
C ARG A 48 5.95 -1.75 8.28
N TYR A 49 7.23 -1.50 8.05
CA TYR A 49 7.76 -0.15 7.81
C TYR A 49 7.79 0.25 6.33
N ALA A 50 7.57 -0.71 5.42
CA ALA A 50 7.44 -0.46 3.99
C ALA A 50 5.99 -0.07 3.65
N HIS A 51 5.52 1.03 4.25
CA HIS A 51 4.13 1.48 4.19
C HIS A 51 3.57 1.52 2.77
N THR A 52 4.34 2.01 1.80
CA THR A 52 3.93 2.09 0.38
C THR A 52 3.67 0.71 -0.24
N LEU A 53 4.43 -0.32 0.15
CA LEU A 53 4.20 -1.71 -0.30
C LEU A 53 2.96 -2.29 0.37
N THR A 54 2.82 -2.07 1.67
CA THR A 54 1.68 -2.56 2.45
C THR A 54 0.37 -2.02 1.87
N ILE A 55 0.27 -0.71 1.58
CA ILE A 55 -0.94 -0.14 0.95
C ILE A 55 -1.15 -0.68 -0.48
N SER A 56 -0.09 -0.89 -1.25
CA SER A 56 -0.15 -1.42 -2.62
C SER A 56 -0.62 -2.87 -2.69
N SER A 57 -0.57 -3.60 -1.57
CA SER A 57 -1.02 -4.99 -1.46
C SER A 57 -2.52 -5.14 -1.21
N VAL A 58 -3.20 -4.09 -0.71
CA VAL A 58 -4.59 -4.17 -0.21
C VAL A 58 -5.59 -4.49 -1.32
N CYS A 59 -5.60 -3.71 -2.41
CA CYS A 59 -6.48 -3.95 -3.56
C CYS A 59 -5.95 -3.26 -4.84
N PRO A 60 -6.46 -3.61 -6.04
CA PRO A 60 -6.00 -3.02 -7.29
C PRO A 60 -6.11 -1.49 -7.33
N ARG A 61 -7.17 -0.92 -6.74
CA ARG A 61 -7.37 0.53 -6.67
C ARG A 61 -6.29 1.22 -5.84
N TRP A 62 -5.98 0.67 -4.66
CA TRP A 62 -4.94 1.22 -3.79
C TRP A 62 -3.57 1.15 -4.46
N ARG A 63 -3.29 0.03 -5.13
CA ARG A 63 -2.07 -0.14 -5.93
C ARG A 63 -1.95 0.91 -7.03
N GLN A 64 -3.03 1.18 -7.77
CA GLN A 64 -3.00 2.20 -8.83
C GLN A 64 -2.69 3.59 -8.27
N LEU A 65 -3.31 3.97 -7.16
CA LEU A 65 -3.07 5.26 -6.51
C LEU A 65 -1.66 5.36 -5.92
N ALA A 66 -1.15 4.28 -5.33
CA ALA A 66 0.23 4.22 -4.84
C ALA A 66 1.25 4.34 -5.98
N ILE A 67 0.96 3.76 -7.15
CA ILE A 67 1.82 3.86 -8.34
C ILE A 67 1.76 5.25 -8.98
N SER A 68 0.57 5.87 -9.02
CA SER A 68 0.33 7.14 -9.70
C SER A 68 0.76 8.37 -8.91
N ASN A 69 0.95 8.25 -7.59
CA ASN A 69 1.40 9.33 -6.74
C ASN A 69 2.93 9.29 -6.55
N PRO A 70 3.70 10.22 -7.16
CA PRO A 70 5.15 10.21 -7.09
C PRO A 70 5.70 10.39 -5.68
N ALA A 71 5.00 11.15 -4.81
CA ALA A 71 5.45 11.43 -3.45
C ALA A 71 5.58 10.16 -2.59
N LEU A 72 4.76 9.13 -2.87
CA LEU A 72 4.81 7.84 -2.17
C LEU A 72 5.99 6.97 -2.61
N ARG A 73 6.62 7.32 -3.73
CA ARG A 73 7.61 6.52 -4.44
C ARG A 73 9.00 7.11 -4.39
N SER A 74 9.12 8.39 -4.02
CA SER A 74 10.37 9.11 -3.86
C SER A 74 10.95 8.99 -2.44
N ASN A 75 10.11 8.77 -1.43
CA ASN A 75 10.52 8.56 -0.04
C ASN A 75 10.88 7.10 0.17
N LEU A 76 12.17 6.79 0.01
CA LEU A 76 12.69 5.46 0.25
C LEU A 76 13.92 5.58 1.15
N THR A 77 13.76 5.14 2.39
CA THR A 77 14.88 5.06 3.34
C THR A 77 15.27 3.60 3.45
N ILE A 78 16.56 3.31 3.28
CA ILE A 78 17.08 1.95 3.32
C ILE A 78 17.87 1.82 4.61
N ASP A 79 17.55 0.83 5.44
CA ASP A 79 18.42 0.50 6.56
C ASP A 79 19.57 -0.39 6.05
N SER A 80 20.79 0.15 6.07
CA SER A 80 21.99 -0.55 5.56
C SER A 80 22.49 -1.66 6.48
N GLN A 81 21.89 -1.87 7.66
CA GLN A 81 22.26 -2.97 8.56
C GLN A 81 21.58 -4.31 8.20
N ASP A 82 20.73 -4.33 7.18
CA ASP A 82 19.90 -5.47 6.82
C ASP A 82 20.48 -6.27 5.63
N ASP A 83 21.31 -7.28 5.93
CA ASP A 83 21.97 -8.20 4.97
C ASP A 83 20.99 -9.25 4.38
N ASN A 84 19.76 -8.86 4.03
CA ASN A 84 18.74 -9.79 3.55
C ASN A 84 18.50 -9.66 2.04
N ASP A 85 18.70 -10.75 1.30
CA ASP A 85 18.49 -10.91 -0.16
C ASP A 85 17.12 -10.38 -0.66
N HIS A 86 16.11 -10.36 0.21
CA HIS A 86 14.78 -9.84 -0.13
C HIS A 86 14.72 -8.32 -0.28
N THR A 87 15.57 -7.55 0.43
CA THR A 87 15.59 -6.09 0.31
C THR A 87 16.06 -5.68 -1.07
N GLU A 88 17.03 -6.39 -1.65
CA GLU A 88 17.56 -6.12 -3.00
C GLU A 88 16.48 -6.26 -4.08
N SER A 89 15.68 -7.33 -4.04
CA SER A 89 14.61 -7.55 -5.02
C SER A 89 13.53 -6.45 -4.98
N VAL A 90 13.21 -5.98 -3.77
CA VAL A 90 12.24 -4.91 -3.53
C VAL A 90 12.83 -3.56 -3.95
N LEU A 91 14.11 -3.32 -3.65
CA LEU A 91 14.85 -2.14 -4.10
C LEU A 91 14.91 -2.06 -5.62
N ALA A 92 15.25 -3.15 -6.29
CA ALA A 92 15.25 -3.25 -7.75
C ALA A 92 13.87 -2.96 -8.34
N LEU A 93 12.79 -3.42 -7.69
CA LEU A 93 11.42 -3.09 -8.07
C LEU A 93 11.16 -1.58 -7.94
N TYR A 94 11.55 -0.95 -6.83
CA TYR A 94 11.38 0.50 -6.63
C TYR A 94 12.17 1.32 -7.65
N LEU A 95 13.45 0.98 -7.87
CA LEU A 95 14.33 1.63 -8.85
C LEU A 95 13.82 1.48 -10.29
N THR A 96 13.36 0.28 -10.66
CA THR A 96 12.80 0.02 -11.99
C THR A 96 11.57 0.87 -12.25
N ARG A 97 10.75 1.08 -11.23
CA ARG A 97 9.55 1.87 -11.36
C ARG A 97 9.86 3.37 -11.27
N SER A 98 10.87 3.81 -10.50
CA SER A 98 11.11 5.22 -10.18
C SER A 98 11.67 6.06 -11.34
N LYS A 99 12.13 5.46 -12.44
CA LYS A 99 12.74 6.01 -13.69
C LYS A 99 12.53 7.49 -14.08
N THR A 100 11.48 8.17 -13.66
CA THR A 100 11.16 9.58 -13.97
C THR A 100 11.19 10.54 -12.77
N TYR A 101 11.44 10.07 -11.54
CA TYR A 101 11.35 10.87 -10.32
C TYR A 101 12.60 10.73 -9.46
N SER A 102 13.10 11.85 -8.92
CA SER A 102 14.28 11.88 -8.05
C SER A 102 13.97 11.13 -6.75
N LEU A 103 14.82 10.15 -6.41
CA LEU A 103 14.75 9.43 -5.15
C LEU A 103 15.51 10.23 -4.10
N SER A 104 14.85 10.54 -2.98
CA SER A 104 15.54 11.05 -1.80
C SER A 104 15.97 9.85 -0.97
N LEU A 105 17.27 9.54 -0.99
CA LEU A 105 17.85 8.51 -0.15
C LEU A 105 18.19 9.12 1.21
N GLY A 106 17.43 8.76 2.25
CA GLY A 106 17.86 8.99 3.63
C GLY A 106 18.89 7.92 4.01
N LEU A 107 20.04 8.35 4.53
CA LEU A 107 21.04 7.49 5.19
C LEU A 107 20.73 7.41 6.69
#